data_AF-A0A8C1SA95-F1
#
_entry.id   AF-A0A8C1SA95-F1
#
_cell.length_a   1.000
_cell.length_b   1.000
_cell.length_c   1.000
_cell.angle_alpha   90.00
_cell.angle_beta   90.00
_cell.angle_gamma   90.00
#
_symmetry.space_group_name_H-M   'P 1'
#
loop_
_entity.id
_entity.type
_entity.pdbx_description
1 polymer ?
#
loop_
_entity_poly.entity_id
_entity_poly.type
_entity_poly.pdbx_seq_one_letter_code
_entity_poly.pdbx_strand_id
1 'polypeptide(L)'
;MNSQNFSLSEKLVSCSYVRQGLQARRGHEQLVRVLLQQGKCPEEGWSESTVELFLNELAVMDSNNFLGNCGVGEREGRVASGLVARRHYRLIHGIGRSGDIAAVQPKAAGSSLLNKITNSYFYNKIRFRSFCLKISSSKRSLIENLTCLSPLKGFEPVVIENVLEGDELRTNLEEVERKIEELGAENILCVHSTTSCFAPRVPDRLEELAVLCAKHDIPHIVNNAYGMQSSKCMHLIQQGARVGRIDAFVQSLDKNFMVPVGGAIIAGFDESFITEISKMYPGRASASPSLDVLITLLTLGANGYKKLLAERKELYGHLAQELSALAERHGERLLHTPHNPISLAMSLTRLQTHSAAAVTQLGSMLFTRQVSGARVVPLGVEQTVSGHTFRGFMSHTDAYPCPYLNAASAIGITRDDITLCIKRLDKCLKSLSKEAPAEKSESGSPAEDVDDQTVP
;
A
#
# COMPACT_ATOMS: atom_id res chain seq x y z
N MET A 1 -22.95 1.44 -31.30
CA MET A 1 -23.91 1.10 -32.38
C MET A 1 -24.97 0.19 -31.81
N ASN A 2 -26.26 0.53 -31.96
CA ASN A 2 -27.37 -0.29 -31.49
C ASN A 2 -27.90 -1.22 -32.60
N SER A 3 -28.90 -2.06 -32.31
CA SER A 3 -29.48 -3.01 -33.27
C SER A 3 -29.98 -2.34 -34.56
N GLN A 4 -30.62 -1.18 -34.45
CA GLN A 4 -31.09 -0.40 -35.60
C GLN A 4 -29.93 0.07 -36.49
N ASN A 5 -28.82 0.51 -35.89
CA ASN A 5 -27.63 0.90 -36.65
C ASN A 5 -27.10 -0.27 -37.48
N PHE A 6 -27.05 -1.48 -36.92
CA PHE A 6 -26.64 -2.68 -37.67
C PHE A 6 -27.60 -3.00 -38.82
N SER A 7 -28.92 -2.93 -38.61
CA SER A 7 -29.90 -3.10 -39.68
C SER A 7 -29.73 -2.08 -40.82
N LEU A 8 -29.35 -0.84 -40.49
CA LEU A 8 -29.05 0.18 -41.50
C LEU A 8 -27.71 -0.08 -42.21
N SER A 9 -26.70 -0.59 -41.51
CA SER A 9 -25.40 -0.95 -42.11
C SER A 9 -25.52 -2.06 -43.15
N GLU A 10 -26.47 -3.00 -43.00
CA GLU A 10 -26.73 -4.06 -44.00
C GLU A 10 -27.16 -3.51 -45.37
N LYS A 11 -27.60 -2.25 -45.46
CA LYS A 11 -27.90 -1.57 -46.73
C LYS A 11 -26.66 -1.06 -47.45
N LEU A 12 -25.53 -0.92 -46.73
CA LEU A 12 -24.29 -0.35 -47.22
C LEU A 12 -23.20 -1.41 -47.42
N VAL A 13 -23.20 -2.46 -46.60
CA VAL A 13 -22.23 -3.56 -46.60
C VAL A 13 -23.00 -4.88 -46.61
N SER A 14 -22.44 -5.93 -47.23
CA SER A 14 -23.06 -7.25 -47.27
C SER A 14 -23.58 -7.69 -45.89
N CYS A 15 -24.84 -8.10 -45.87
CA CYS A 15 -25.57 -8.53 -44.68
C CYS A 15 -24.80 -9.61 -43.88
N SER A 16 -24.16 -10.56 -44.57
CA SER A 16 -23.36 -11.61 -43.94
C SER A 16 -22.21 -11.05 -43.09
N TYR A 17 -21.46 -10.06 -43.59
CA TYR A 17 -20.34 -9.45 -42.88
C TYR A 17 -20.80 -8.55 -41.73
N VAL A 18 -21.89 -7.80 -41.91
CA VAL A 18 -22.45 -6.96 -40.84
C VAL A 18 -22.95 -7.81 -39.68
N ARG A 19 -23.59 -8.96 -39.97
CA ARG A 19 -24.03 -9.91 -38.94
C ARG A 19 -22.87 -10.53 -38.17
N GLN A 20 -21.77 -10.86 -38.84
CA GLN A 20 -20.55 -11.33 -38.18
C GLN A 20 -20.00 -10.25 -37.22
N GLY A 21 -19.96 -8.98 -37.66
CA GLY A 21 -19.56 -7.86 -36.81
C GLY A 21 -20.48 -7.64 -35.60
N LEU A 22 -21.80 -7.77 -35.79
CA LEU A 22 -22.77 -7.73 -34.68
C LEU A 22 -22.53 -8.87 -33.68
N GLN A 23 -22.27 -10.09 -34.16
CA GLN A 23 -21.98 -11.23 -33.29
C GLN A 23 -20.71 -10.99 -32.47
N ALA A 24 -19.65 -10.42 -33.06
CA ALA A 24 -18.45 -10.02 -32.33
C ALA A 24 -18.75 -8.98 -31.23
N ARG A 25 -19.55 -7.93 -31.56
CA ARG A 25 -19.96 -6.91 -30.58
C ARG A 25 -20.74 -7.51 -29.40
N ARG A 26 -21.64 -8.45 -29.67
CA ARG A 26 -22.43 -9.13 -28.61
C ARG A 26 -21.55 -9.87 -27.60
N GLY A 27 -20.36 -10.33 -28.00
CA GLY A 27 -19.39 -10.91 -27.08
C GLY A 27 -18.95 -9.92 -25.99
N HIS A 28 -18.63 -8.68 -26.37
CA HIS A 28 -18.30 -7.62 -25.42
C HIS A 28 -19.49 -7.23 -24.55
N GLU A 29 -20.68 -7.10 -25.15
CA GLU A 29 -21.92 -6.78 -24.42
C GLU A 29 -22.24 -7.84 -23.37
N GLN A 30 -21.98 -9.11 -23.66
CA GLN A 30 -22.17 -10.20 -22.71
C GLN A 30 -21.28 -10.06 -21.49
N LEU A 31 -20.00 -9.72 -21.67
CA LEU A 31 -19.06 -9.50 -20.57
C LEU A 31 -19.53 -8.33 -19.68
N VAL A 32 -19.88 -7.21 -20.30
CA VAL A 32 -20.42 -6.03 -19.59
C VAL A 32 -21.71 -6.37 -18.85
N ARG A 33 -22.63 -7.12 -19.47
CA ARG A 33 -23.87 -7.55 -18.84
C ARG A 33 -23.61 -8.38 -17.59
N VAL A 34 -22.71 -9.37 -17.65
CA VAL A 34 -22.37 -10.21 -16.51
C VAL A 34 -21.76 -9.39 -15.38
N LEU A 35 -20.85 -8.46 -15.71
CA LEU A 35 -20.27 -7.54 -14.73
C LEU A 35 -21.35 -6.74 -14.00
N LEU A 36 -22.27 -6.11 -14.74
CA LEU A 36 -23.33 -5.26 -14.16
C LEU A 36 -24.34 -6.07 -13.36
N GLN A 37 -24.64 -7.30 -13.76
CA GLN A 37 -25.58 -8.17 -13.06
C GLN A 37 -25.01 -8.70 -11.74
N GLN A 38 -23.72 -9.05 -11.72
CA GLN A 38 -23.11 -9.74 -10.59
C GLN A 38 -22.32 -8.81 -9.66
N GLY A 39 -21.80 -7.69 -10.17
CA GLY A 39 -20.89 -6.80 -9.43
C GLY A 39 -19.55 -7.47 -9.06
N LYS A 40 -19.19 -8.56 -9.73
CA LYS A 40 -18.03 -9.39 -9.42
C LYS A 40 -16.90 -9.16 -10.42
N CYS A 41 -15.70 -9.43 -9.93
CA CYS A 41 -14.53 -9.54 -10.78
C CYS A 41 -14.73 -10.65 -11.81
N PRO A 42 -14.49 -10.40 -13.11
CA PRO A 42 -14.49 -11.48 -14.07
C PRO A 42 -13.41 -12.49 -13.68
N GLU A 43 -13.65 -13.78 -13.93
CA GLU A 43 -12.66 -14.81 -13.62
C GLU A 43 -11.39 -14.61 -14.45
N GLU A 44 -11.58 -14.42 -15.76
CA GLU A 44 -10.54 -14.08 -16.72
C GLU A 44 -10.52 -12.60 -17.04
N GLY A 45 -9.32 -12.09 -17.30
CA GLY A 45 -9.10 -10.70 -17.70
C GLY A 45 -9.79 -10.36 -19.02
N TRP A 46 -10.33 -9.14 -19.11
CA TRP A 46 -10.86 -8.59 -20.35
C TRP A 46 -9.74 -8.10 -21.25
N SER A 47 -9.97 -8.13 -22.56
CA SER A 47 -9.10 -7.44 -23.51
C SER A 47 -9.18 -5.92 -23.32
N GLU A 48 -8.10 -5.22 -23.64
CA GLU A 48 -8.06 -3.74 -23.61
C GLU A 48 -9.21 -3.13 -24.41
N SER A 49 -9.51 -3.68 -25.59
CA SER A 49 -10.63 -3.23 -26.42
C SER A 49 -12.00 -3.32 -25.71
N THR A 50 -12.21 -4.34 -24.87
CA THR A 50 -13.44 -4.48 -24.08
C THR A 50 -13.48 -3.48 -22.94
N VAL A 51 -12.35 -3.28 -22.26
CA VAL A 51 -12.22 -2.31 -21.16
C VAL A 51 -12.47 -0.90 -21.69
N GLU A 52 -11.80 -0.50 -22.77
CA GLU A 52 -12.00 0.82 -23.38
C GLU A 52 -13.43 1.02 -23.90
N LEU A 53 -14.04 0.00 -24.53
CA LEU A 53 -15.43 0.09 -24.96
C LEU A 53 -16.35 0.35 -23.76
N PHE A 54 -16.17 -0.39 -22.67
CA PHE A 54 -16.93 -0.21 -21.45
C PHE A 54 -16.76 1.18 -20.83
N LEU A 55 -15.52 1.67 -20.74
CA LEU A 55 -15.23 3.01 -20.21
C LEU A 55 -15.83 4.13 -21.07
N ASN A 56 -15.80 3.98 -22.39
CA ASN A 56 -16.43 4.94 -23.30
C ASN A 56 -17.96 4.95 -23.13
N GLU A 57 -18.59 3.78 -22.98
CA GLU A 57 -20.04 3.68 -22.70
C GLU A 57 -20.39 4.34 -21.35
N LEU A 58 -19.55 4.20 -20.32
CA LEU A 58 -19.74 4.94 -19.05
C LEU A 58 -19.56 6.44 -19.24
N ALA A 59 -18.53 6.88 -19.96
CA ALA A 59 -18.22 8.30 -20.13
C ALA A 59 -19.36 9.06 -20.82
N VAL A 60 -20.01 8.48 -21.83
CA VAL A 60 -21.13 9.13 -22.53
C VAL A 60 -22.39 9.26 -21.68
N MET A 61 -22.47 8.59 -20.52
CA MET A 61 -23.56 8.71 -19.55
C MET A 61 -23.42 9.92 -18.61
N ASP A 62 -22.26 10.60 -18.58
CA ASP A 62 -22.06 11.80 -17.78
C ASP A 62 -22.50 13.06 -18.55
N SER A 63 -23.17 14.00 -17.86
CA SER A 63 -23.83 15.13 -18.53
C SER A 63 -22.86 16.06 -19.27
N ASN A 64 -21.62 16.15 -18.80
CA ASN A 64 -20.57 16.92 -19.49
C ASN A 64 -20.22 16.39 -20.89
N ASN A 65 -20.65 15.17 -21.24
CA ASN A 65 -20.42 14.54 -22.54
C ASN A 65 -21.69 14.45 -23.41
N PHE A 66 -22.84 14.96 -22.96
CA PHE A 66 -24.06 14.95 -23.78
C PHE A 66 -23.95 15.95 -24.94
N LEU A 67 -24.34 15.52 -26.14
CA LEU A 67 -24.19 16.30 -27.38
C LEU A 67 -24.94 17.65 -27.36
N GLY A 68 -26.08 17.72 -26.67
CA GLY A 68 -26.91 18.91 -26.56
C GLY A 68 -26.84 19.60 -25.19
N ASN A 69 -25.79 19.36 -24.40
CA ASN A 69 -25.70 19.93 -23.05
C ASN A 69 -25.46 21.45 -23.09
N CYS A 70 -26.20 22.20 -22.28
CA CYS A 70 -25.89 23.60 -21.95
C CYS A 70 -25.69 23.74 -20.43
N GLY A 71 -24.43 23.94 -20.02
CA GLY A 71 -24.10 24.10 -18.60
C GLY A 71 -24.10 25.56 -18.18
N VAL A 72 -25.00 25.96 -17.28
CA VAL A 72 -25.07 27.32 -16.71
C VAL A 72 -24.58 27.40 -15.25
N GLY A 73 -24.13 26.27 -14.69
CA GLY A 73 -23.56 26.21 -13.35
C GLY A 73 -22.06 26.52 -13.29
N GLU A 74 -21.55 26.56 -12.07
CA GLU A 74 -20.14 26.76 -11.73
C GLU A 74 -19.31 25.47 -11.85
N ARG A 75 -19.96 24.30 -11.72
CA ARG A 75 -19.31 22.98 -11.77
C ARG A 75 -19.93 22.10 -12.86
N GLU A 76 -19.64 22.45 -14.11
CA GLU A 76 -20.19 21.81 -15.33
C GLU A 76 -19.24 20.78 -15.98
N GLY A 77 -18.11 20.46 -15.35
CA GLY A 77 -17.17 19.46 -15.89
C GLY A 77 -16.48 19.90 -17.19
N ARG A 78 -16.36 21.22 -17.43
CA ARG A 78 -15.64 21.76 -18.59
C ARG A 78 -14.15 21.47 -18.47
N VAL A 79 -13.52 21.01 -19.55
CA VAL A 79 -12.08 20.68 -19.59
C VAL A 79 -11.39 21.49 -20.69
N ALA A 80 -10.39 22.29 -20.33
CA ALA A 80 -9.66 23.13 -21.27
C ALA A 80 -8.69 22.33 -22.17
N SER A 81 -8.00 21.33 -21.62
CA SER A 81 -6.99 20.54 -22.35
C SER A 81 -7.56 19.21 -22.84
N GLY A 82 -7.45 18.97 -24.15
CA GLY A 82 -7.82 17.69 -24.76
C GLY A 82 -6.98 16.50 -24.25
N LEU A 83 -5.74 16.73 -23.81
CA LEU A 83 -4.90 15.69 -23.20
C LEU A 83 -5.46 15.28 -21.83
N VAL A 84 -5.91 16.24 -21.03
CA VAL A 84 -6.51 15.99 -19.71
C VAL A 84 -7.84 15.25 -19.87
N ALA A 85 -8.68 15.64 -20.83
CA ALA A 85 -9.95 14.96 -21.07
C ALA A 85 -9.74 13.49 -21.51
N ARG A 86 -8.81 13.25 -22.44
CA ARG A 86 -8.56 11.89 -22.98
C ARG A 86 -7.94 10.95 -21.95
N ARG A 87 -6.93 11.39 -21.19
CA ARG A 87 -6.26 10.53 -20.20
C ARG A 87 -7.17 10.10 -19.04
N HIS A 88 -8.29 10.79 -18.84
CA HIS A 88 -9.32 10.48 -17.84
C HIS A 88 -10.58 9.84 -18.44
N TYR A 89 -10.51 9.37 -19.70
CA TYR A 89 -11.67 8.82 -20.41
C TYR A 89 -12.90 9.74 -20.40
N ARG A 90 -12.70 11.05 -20.29
CA ARG A 90 -13.77 12.08 -20.19
C ARG A 90 -14.70 11.93 -18.97
N LEU A 91 -14.26 11.25 -17.91
CA LEU A 91 -14.96 11.12 -16.62
C LEU A 91 -14.53 12.27 -15.68
N ILE A 92 -15.27 13.39 -15.71
CA ILE A 92 -14.78 14.67 -15.14
C ILE A 92 -15.42 15.03 -13.80
N HIS A 93 -16.66 14.61 -13.55
CA HIS A 93 -17.45 15.09 -12.42
C HIS A 93 -17.02 14.57 -11.04
N GLY A 94 -16.08 13.63 -11.00
CA GLY A 94 -15.65 12.93 -9.79
C GLY A 94 -16.69 11.95 -9.28
N ILE A 95 -16.51 11.52 -8.03
CA ILE A 95 -17.45 10.62 -7.34
C ILE A 95 -18.20 11.35 -6.23
N GLY A 96 -19.41 10.88 -5.95
CA GLY A 96 -20.24 11.35 -4.85
C GLY A 96 -20.94 12.69 -5.07
N ARG A 97 -21.54 13.18 -3.98
CA ARG A 97 -22.24 14.45 -3.86
C ARG A 97 -21.65 15.26 -2.70
N SER A 98 -22.04 16.53 -2.60
CA SER A 98 -21.45 17.45 -1.62
C SER A 98 -21.60 17.00 -0.15
N GLY A 99 -22.61 16.21 0.18
CA GLY A 99 -22.85 15.70 1.55
C GLY A 99 -22.77 14.18 1.70
N ASP A 100 -22.40 13.45 0.64
CA ASP A 100 -22.24 11.99 0.72
C ASP A 100 -21.40 11.50 -0.47
N ILE A 101 -20.22 10.95 -0.19
CA ILE A 101 -19.29 10.47 -1.21
C ILE A 101 -19.78 9.20 -1.93
N ALA A 102 -20.67 8.42 -1.30
CA ALA A 102 -21.26 7.21 -1.86
C ALA A 102 -22.54 7.47 -2.67
N ALA A 103 -23.12 8.67 -2.58
CA ALA A 103 -24.36 9.00 -3.27
C ALA A 103 -24.18 9.08 -4.80
N VAL A 104 -25.22 8.66 -5.52
CA VAL A 104 -25.30 8.78 -6.98
C VAL A 104 -25.32 10.25 -7.38
N GLN A 105 -24.44 10.64 -8.29
CA GLN A 105 -24.35 11.98 -8.84
C GLN A 105 -25.29 12.12 -10.05
N PRO A 106 -26.37 12.93 -9.98
CA PRO A 106 -27.31 13.09 -11.10
C PRO A 106 -26.66 13.66 -12.37
N LYS A 107 -25.63 14.50 -12.24
CA LYS A 107 -24.85 15.01 -13.40
C LYS A 107 -23.84 13.99 -13.96
N ALA A 108 -23.64 12.86 -13.28
CA ALA A 108 -22.56 11.93 -13.61
C ALA A 108 -22.97 10.49 -13.31
N ALA A 109 -23.97 10.01 -14.06
CA ALA A 109 -24.48 8.65 -13.91
C ALA A 109 -23.42 7.60 -14.24
N GLY A 110 -22.57 7.85 -15.24
CA GLY A 110 -21.45 7.00 -15.62
C GLY A 110 -20.38 6.93 -14.54
N SER A 111 -19.91 8.07 -14.04
CA SER A 111 -18.94 8.12 -12.92
C SER A 111 -19.50 7.48 -11.64
N SER A 112 -20.80 7.62 -11.39
CA SER A 112 -21.48 6.99 -10.25
C SER A 112 -21.54 5.47 -10.39
N LEU A 113 -21.86 4.97 -11.58
CA LEU A 113 -21.90 3.55 -11.88
C LEU A 113 -20.49 2.95 -11.81
N LEU A 114 -19.49 3.62 -12.36
CA LEU A 114 -18.08 3.27 -12.23
C LEU A 114 -17.71 3.04 -10.77
N ASN A 115 -17.97 4.04 -9.91
CA ASN A 115 -17.61 3.97 -8.50
C ASN A 115 -18.33 2.83 -7.77
N LYS A 116 -19.62 2.62 -8.05
CA LYS A 116 -20.39 1.50 -7.45
C LYS A 116 -19.84 0.14 -7.87
N ILE A 117 -19.52 -0.02 -9.15
CA ILE A 117 -18.93 -1.25 -9.66
C ILE A 117 -17.59 -1.48 -8.97
N THR A 118 -16.68 -0.48 -8.99
CA THR A 118 -15.37 -0.57 -8.33
C THR A 118 -15.49 -1.00 -6.87
N ASN A 119 -16.41 -0.42 -6.10
CA ASN A 119 -16.61 -0.81 -4.69
C ASN A 119 -17.18 -2.23 -4.53
N SER A 120 -18.04 -2.68 -5.45
CA SER A 120 -18.61 -4.03 -5.43
C SER A 120 -17.56 -5.13 -5.62
N TYR A 121 -16.47 -4.86 -6.37
CA TYR A 121 -15.33 -5.78 -6.49
C TYR A 121 -14.74 -6.12 -5.13
N PHE A 122 -14.52 -5.10 -4.31
CA PHE A 122 -13.93 -5.27 -2.99
C PHE A 122 -14.90 -5.94 -2.02
N TYR A 123 -16.21 -5.67 -2.14
CA TYR A 123 -17.23 -6.40 -1.39
C TYR A 123 -17.17 -7.90 -1.64
N ASN A 124 -17.12 -8.30 -2.91
CA ASN A 124 -17.15 -9.70 -3.31
C ASN A 124 -15.83 -10.45 -3.03
N LYS A 125 -14.68 -9.78 -3.17
CA LYS A 125 -13.35 -10.43 -3.00
C LYS A 125 -12.91 -10.50 -1.54
N ILE A 126 -13.24 -9.48 -0.76
CA ILE A 126 -12.85 -9.41 0.65
C ILE A 126 -13.99 -9.94 1.56
N ARG A 127 -15.19 -10.22 1.02
CA ARG A 127 -16.42 -10.50 1.81
C ARG A 127 -16.76 -9.39 2.83
N PHE A 128 -16.23 -8.17 2.62
CA PHE A 128 -16.39 -7.01 3.52
C PHE A 128 -16.75 -5.75 2.75
N ARG A 129 -17.61 -4.89 3.31
CA ARG A 129 -17.97 -3.60 2.68
C ARG A 129 -16.74 -2.72 2.60
N SER A 130 -16.51 -2.15 1.43
CA SER A 130 -15.29 -1.42 1.08
C SER A 130 -15.67 -0.19 0.27
N PHE A 131 -15.07 0.96 0.56
CA PHE A 131 -15.17 2.15 -0.29
C PHE A 131 -13.77 2.65 -0.66
N CYS A 132 -13.56 2.89 -1.96
CA CYS A 132 -12.35 3.52 -2.48
C CYS A 132 -12.39 5.03 -2.23
N LEU A 133 -11.47 5.53 -1.41
CA LEU A 133 -11.40 6.94 -1.02
C LEU A 133 -10.02 7.51 -1.34
N LYS A 134 -10.00 8.78 -1.79
CA LYS A 134 -8.80 9.60 -1.69
C LYS A 134 -8.74 10.14 -0.26
N ILE A 135 -7.74 9.75 0.53
CA ILE A 135 -7.57 10.24 1.90
C ILE A 135 -7.05 11.69 1.81
N SER A 136 -7.94 12.66 2.04
CA SER A 136 -7.58 14.03 2.38
C SER A 136 -7.79 14.19 3.88
N SER A 137 -6.70 14.13 4.63
CA SER A 137 -6.68 14.04 6.10
C SER A 137 -7.24 15.27 6.82
N SER A 138 -8.27 15.09 7.66
CA SER A 138 -8.57 15.99 8.77
C SER A 138 -9.06 15.23 10.02
N LYS A 139 -8.29 15.39 11.10
CA LYS A 139 -8.60 15.40 12.53
C LYS A 139 -9.14 14.10 13.22
N ARG A 140 -8.41 13.62 14.26
CA ARG A 140 -8.82 12.98 15.56
C ARG A 140 -8.04 11.68 16.07
N SER A 141 -8.06 11.27 17.39
CA SER A 141 -7.34 10.17 18.17
C SER A 141 -6.56 9.14 17.43
N LEU A 142 -5.28 8.80 17.75
CA LEU A 142 -4.95 7.45 18.27
C LEU A 142 -3.47 7.09 18.47
N ILE A 143 -3.22 5.88 19.00
CA ILE A 143 -1.96 5.15 19.21
C ILE A 143 -1.35 4.58 17.88
N GLU A 144 -0.01 4.46 17.77
CA GLU A 144 0.83 3.75 16.74
C GLU A 144 1.43 4.46 15.48
N ASN A 145 2.35 3.72 14.81
CA ASN A 145 3.62 4.06 14.11
C ASN A 145 3.67 5.02 12.88
N LEU A 146 4.54 6.03 13.03
CA LEU A 146 5.42 6.87 12.17
C LEU A 146 5.03 7.38 10.75
N THR A 147 4.48 6.61 9.81
CA THR A 147 3.80 7.23 8.63
C THR A 147 2.31 7.41 8.85
N CYS A 148 1.76 6.59 9.75
CA CYS A 148 0.38 6.63 10.20
C CYS A 148 0.17 7.65 11.33
N LEU A 149 1.22 8.40 11.72
CA LEU A 149 1.11 9.54 12.64
C LEU A 149 0.59 10.81 11.94
N SER A 150 0.86 10.98 10.64
CA SER A 150 0.44 12.17 9.88
C SER A 150 -1.08 12.38 9.76
N PRO A 151 -1.95 11.34 9.72
CA PRO A 151 -3.40 11.48 9.73
C PRO A 151 -4.01 11.79 11.10
N LEU A 152 -3.28 11.60 12.21
CA LEU A 152 -3.77 11.67 13.62
C LEU A 152 -3.96 13.09 14.16
N LYS A 153 -4.24 14.07 13.30
CA LYS A 153 -4.21 15.48 13.71
C LYS A 153 -5.22 15.76 14.83
N GLY A 154 -4.81 16.44 15.90
CA GLY A 154 -5.72 16.99 16.92
C GLY A 154 -5.95 16.11 18.16
N PHE A 155 -5.09 15.12 18.38
CA PHE A 155 -5.33 14.07 19.34
C PHE A 155 -4.03 13.30 19.63
N GLU A 156 -3.90 12.73 20.83
CA GLU A 156 -2.59 12.30 21.35
C GLU A 156 -2.33 10.80 21.12
N PRO A 157 -1.22 10.43 20.46
CA PRO A 157 -0.79 9.05 20.35
C PRO A 157 -0.12 8.57 21.64
N VAL A 158 -0.69 7.55 22.28
CA VAL A 158 -0.04 6.82 23.39
C VAL A 158 0.76 5.66 22.81
N VAL A 159 2.06 5.85 22.59
CA VAL A 159 2.91 4.83 21.96
C VAL A 159 3.17 3.68 22.92
N ILE A 160 2.87 2.46 22.47
CA ILE A 160 3.13 1.21 23.19
C ILE A 160 4.37 0.58 22.58
N GLU A 161 5.40 0.38 23.40
CA GLU A 161 6.62 -0.30 22.97
C GLU A 161 6.36 -1.80 22.72
N ASN A 162 7.01 -2.34 21.69
CA ASN A 162 6.92 -3.75 21.33
C ASN A 162 7.75 -4.61 22.30
N VAL A 163 7.40 -5.90 22.42
CA VAL A 163 8.22 -6.90 23.11
C VAL A 163 9.10 -7.62 22.09
N LEU A 164 10.38 -7.80 22.41
CA LEU A 164 11.30 -8.62 21.65
C LEU A 164 11.11 -10.11 22.00
N GLU A 165 10.62 -10.89 21.04
CA GLU A 165 10.45 -12.35 21.14
C GLU A 165 11.37 -13.04 20.12
N GLY A 166 12.55 -13.47 20.58
CA GLY A 166 13.60 -13.95 19.67
C GLY A 166 14.16 -12.82 18.83
N ASP A 167 13.95 -12.88 17.51
CA ASP A 167 14.30 -11.79 16.57
C ASP A 167 13.09 -10.90 16.21
N GLU A 168 11.88 -11.21 16.69
CA GLU A 168 10.68 -10.48 16.29
C GLU A 168 10.30 -9.41 17.31
N LEU A 169 9.81 -8.28 16.81
CA LEU A 169 9.11 -7.29 17.63
C LEU A 169 7.60 -7.51 17.52
N ARG A 170 6.97 -7.80 18.66
CA ARG A 170 5.55 -8.18 18.74
C ARG A 170 4.78 -7.29 19.70
N THR A 171 3.45 -7.32 19.57
CA THR A 171 2.52 -6.54 20.39
C THR A 171 2.70 -6.83 21.88
N ASN A 172 2.88 -5.78 22.67
CA ASN A 172 2.89 -5.87 24.13
C ASN A 172 1.46 -5.78 24.69
N LEU A 173 0.79 -6.93 24.81
CA LEU A 173 -0.61 -6.98 25.26
C LEU A 173 -0.79 -6.49 26.70
N GLU A 174 0.17 -6.80 27.59
CA GLU A 174 0.13 -6.37 28.99
C GLU A 174 0.20 -4.85 29.11
N GLU A 175 1.08 -4.21 28.33
CA GLU A 175 1.19 -2.75 28.30
C GLU A 175 -0.05 -2.09 27.71
N VAL A 176 -0.64 -2.68 26.67
CA VAL A 176 -1.91 -2.19 26.09
C VAL A 176 -3.02 -2.22 27.13
N GLU A 177 -3.22 -3.36 27.80
CA GLU A 177 -4.25 -3.49 28.84
C GLU A 177 -4.00 -2.54 30.01
N ARG A 178 -2.74 -2.43 30.48
CA ARG A 178 -2.36 -1.47 31.52
C ARG A 178 -2.68 -0.03 31.13
N LYS A 179 -2.41 0.38 29.88
CA LYS A 179 -2.72 1.74 29.40
C LYS A 179 -4.22 1.98 29.22
N ILE A 180 -4.99 0.96 28.88
CA ILE A 180 -6.45 1.05 28.87
C ILE A 180 -6.99 1.31 30.29
N GLU A 181 -6.47 0.59 31.29
CA GLU A 181 -6.84 0.77 32.70
C GLU A 181 -6.37 2.13 33.27
N GLU A 182 -5.15 2.55 32.94
CA GLU A 182 -4.57 3.82 33.40
C GLU A 182 -5.33 5.04 32.88
N LEU A 183 -5.70 5.03 31.60
CA LEU A 183 -6.33 6.18 30.95
C LEU A 183 -7.87 6.18 31.05
N GLY A 184 -8.46 5.02 31.33
CA GLY A 184 -9.90 4.80 31.24
C GLY A 184 -10.37 4.61 29.79
N ALA A 185 -11.20 3.60 29.55
CA ALA A 185 -11.66 3.23 28.21
C ALA A 185 -12.41 4.37 27.50
N GLU A 186 -13.15 5.19 28.24
CA GLU A 186 -13.91 6.33 27.74
C GLU A 186 -13.05 7.46 27.16
N ASN A 187 -11.77 7.52 27.54
CA ASN A 187 -10.82 8.51 27.05
C ASN A 187 -10.04 8.00 25.82
N ILE A 188 -10.27 6.76 25.39
CA ILE A 188 -9.59 6.11 24.27
C ILE A 188 -10.52 6.08 23.07
N LEU A 189 -10.16 6.79 22.00
CA LEU A 189 -10.99 6.82 20.78
C LEU A 189 -11.06 5.45 20.07
N CYS A 190 -9.98 4.67 20.14
CA CYS A 190 -9.79 3.32 19.61
C CYS A 190 -8.41 2.77 19.99
N VAL A 191 -8.20 1.48 19.74
CA VAL A 191 -6.88 0.86 19.53
C VAL A 191 -6.57 0.87 18.03
N HIS A 192 -5.35 1.23 17.66
CA HIS A 192 -4.90 1.23 16.26
C HIS A 192 -3.70 0.33 16.10
N SER A 193 -3.94 -0.80 15.46
CA SER A 193 -2.98 -1.87 15.26
C SER A 193 -2.51 -1.89 13.81
N THR A 194 -1.39 -2.55 13.56
CA THR A 194 -0.75 -2.63 12.26
C THR A 194 -0.43 -4.07 11.87
N THR A 195 -0.96 -4.51 10.71
CA THR A 195 -0.61 -5.83 10.15
C THR A 195 0.66 -5.76 9.31
N SER A 196 0.58 -5.10 8.16
CA SER A 196 1.69 -5.02 7.22
C SER A 196 2.75 -4.02 7.69
N CYS A 197 3.90 -4.54 8.13
CA CYS A 197 5.02 -3.76 8.67
C CYS A 197 6.38 -4.31 8.19
N PHE A 198 7.43 -3.52 8.39
CA PHE A 198 8.81 -3.92 8.08
C PHE A 198 9.34 -4.84 9.18
N ALA A 199 10.02 -5.92 8.79
CA ALA A 199 10.76 -6.76 9.73
C ALA A 199 11.81 -5.90 10.46
N PRO A 200 12.17 -6.18 11.73
CA PRO A 200 11.81 -7.34 12.53
C PRO A 200 10.43 -7.27 13.19
N ARG A 201 9.70 -6.16 13.04
CA ARG A 201 8.30 -6.11 13.48
C ARG A 201 7.45 -7.06 12.65
N VAL A 202 6.44 -7.63 13.29
CA VAL A 202 5.48 -8.54 12.66
C VAL A 202 4.05 -7.98 12.79
N PRO A 203 3.06 -8.54 12.06
CA PRO A 203 1.67 -8.17 12.26
C PRO A 203 1.27 -8.26 13.73
N ASP A 204 0.52 -7.26 14.20
CA ASP A 204 0.04 -7.28 15.58
C ASP A 204 -0.84 -8.48 15.89
N ARG A 205 -0.88 -8.84 17.17
CA ARG A 205 -1.75 -9.88 17.74
C ARG A 205 -3.22 -9.46 17.69
N LEU A 206 -3.80 -9.46 16.49
CA LEU A 206 -5.15 -8.92 16.26
C LEU A 206 -6.24 -9.69 16.98
N GLU A 207 -6.08 -11.00 17.19
CA GLU A 207 -7.08 -11.80 17.91
C GLU A 207 -7.20 -11.32 19.36
N GLU A 208 -6.07 -11.20 20.04
CA GLU A 208 -5.98 -10.77 21.42
C GLU A 208 -6.34 -9.28 21.58
N LEU A 209 -5.85 -8.41 20.70
CA LEU A 209 -6.26 -7.00 20.69
C LEU A 209 -7.76 -6.85 20.43
N ALA A 210 -8.34 -7.63 19.51
CA ALA A 210 -9.77 -7.58 19.24
C ALA A 210 -10.60 -8.03 20.45
N VAL A 211 -10.14 -9.04 21.20
CA VAL A 211 -10.78 -9.47 22.46
C VAL A 211 -10.70 -8.35 23.51
N LEU A 212 -9.54 -7.71 23.69
CA LEU A 212 -9.39 -6.57 24.61
C LEU A 212 -10.30 -5.40 24.23
N CYS A 213 -10.33 -5.03 22.94
CA CYS A 213 -11.20 -3.98 22.43
C CYS A 213 -12.69 -4.29 22.67
N ALA A 214 -13.10 -5.55 22.48
CA ALA A 214 -14.46 -5.98 22.78
C ALA A 214 -14.76 -5.94 24.29
N LYS A 215 -13.84 -6.41 25.13
CA LYS A 215 -13.97 -6.42 26.60
C LYS A 215 -14.16 -5.02 27.18
N HIS A 216 -13.42 -4.03 26.67
CA HIS A 216 -13.43 -2.66 27.18
C HIS A 216 -14.34 -1.71 26.38
N ASP A 217 -15.09 -2.22 25.39
CA ASP A 217 -15.92 -1.43 24.48
C ASP A 217 -15.16 -0.29 23.76
N ILE A 218 -13.91 -0.55 23.38
CA ILE A 218 -13.06 0.40 22.67
C ILE A 218 -13.07 0.04 21.18
N PRO A 219 -13.26 1.00 20.25
CA PRO A 219 -13.21 0.69 18.83
C PRO A 219 -11.81 0.22 18.40
N HIS A 220 -11.71 -0.58 17.34
CA HIS A 220 -10.45 -1.14 16.86
C HIS A 220 -10.28 -0.88 15.37
N ILE A 221 -9.25 -0.10 15.03
CA ILE A 221 -8.91 0.29 13.66
C ILE A 221 -7.61 -0.38 13.25
N VAL A 222 -7.63 -1.19 12.19
CA VAL A 222 -6.44 -1.91 11.73
C VAL A 222 -5.82 -1.22 10.52
N ASN A 223 -4.59 -0.75 10.66
CA ASN A 223 -3.74 -0.37 9.55
C ASN A 223 -3.29 -1.63 8.78
N ASN A 224 -3.88 -1.84 7.62
CA ASN A 224 -3.60 -2.94 6.70
C ASN A 224 -3.05 -2.41 5.36
N ALA A 225 -2.21 -1.37 5.42
CA ALA A 225 -1.72 -0.60 4.28
C ALA A 225 -1.34 -1.46 3.06
N TYR A 226 -0.56 -2.53 3.26
CA TYR A 226 -0.10 -3.42 2.19
C TYR A 226 -0.24 -4.90 2.55
N GLY A 227 -1.20 -5.24 3.41
CA GLY A 227 -1.41 -6.63 3.83
C GLY A 227 -2.48 -7.37 3.02
N MET A 228 -3.22 -6.72 2.11
CA MET A 228 -4.23 -7.40 1.28
C MET A 228 -3.61 -8.41 0.31
N GLN A 229 -2.37 -8.16 -0.12
CA GLN A 229 -1.54 -9.11 -0.87
C GLN A 229 -1.04 -10.32 -0.06
N SER A 230 -1.31 -10.38 1.26
CA SER A 230 -0.89 -11.45 2.15
C SER A 230 -2.10 -12.16 2.74
N SER A 231 -2.26 -13.44 2.39
CA SER A 231 -3.32 -14.27 2.98
C SER A 231 -3.18 -14.42 4.49
N LYS A 232 -1.95 -14.40 5.04
CA LYS A 232 -1.73 -14.41 6.51
C LYS A 232 -2.32 -13.16 7.17
N CYS A 233 -2.04 -11.97 6.62
CA CYS A 233 -2.56 -10.72 7.19
C CYS A 233 -4.09 -10.64 7.08
N MET A 234 -4.65 -11.02 5.93
CA MET A 234 -6.11 -11.03 5.74
C MET A 234 -6.81 -12.08 6.61
N HIS A 235 -6.21 -13.26 6.79
CA HIS A 235 -6.73 -14.26 7.72
C HIS A 235 -6.71 -13.76 9.16
N LEU A 236 -5.63 -13.08 9.58
CA LEU A 236 -5.50 -12.51 10.92
C LEU A 236 -6.59 -11.46 11.21
N ILE A 237 -6.90 -10.60 10.25
CA ILE A 237 -8.03 -9.65 10.34
C ILE A 237 -9.37 -10.42 10.48
N GLN A 238 -9.58 -11.45 9.66
CA GLN A 238 -10.79 -12.26 9.73
C GLN A 238 -10.91 -12.99 11.08
N GLN A 239 -9.80 -13.47 11.66
CA GLN A 239 -9.81 -14.12 12.97
C GLN A 239 -10.09 -13.12 14.08
N GLY A 240 -9.42 -11.96 14.09
CA GLY A 240 -9.68 -10.91 15.09
C GLY A 240 -11.13 -10.49 15.13
N ALA A 241 -11.76 -10.28 13.97
CA ALA A 241 -13.19 -9.96 13.91
C ALA A 241 -14.12 -11.14 14.27
N ARG A 242 -13.64 -12.38 14.21
CA ARG A 242 -14.42 -13.56 14.61
C ARG A 242 -14.44 -13.71 16.13
N VAL A 243 -13.34 -13.41 16.81
CA VAL A 243 -13.17 -13.65 18.25
C VAL A 243 -13.39 -12.40 19.11
N GLY A 244 -13.36 -11.21 18.50
CA GLY A 244 -13.53 -9.94 19.20
C GLY A 244 -14.01 -8.82 18.27
N ARG A 245 -13.50 -7.61 18.49
CA ARG A 245 -13.92 -6.39 17.80
C ARG A 245 -12.87 -5.88 16.81
N ILE A 246 -13.30 -5.63 15.56
CA ILE A 246 -12.60 -4.83 14.54
C ILE A 246 -13.65 -3.95 13.85
N ASP A 247 -13.56 -2.63 14.00
CA ASP A 247 -14.55 -1.69 13.46
C ASP A 247 -14.20 -1.33 12.01
N ALA A 248 -12.92 -1.08 11.70
CA ALA A 248 -12.47 -0.87 10.34
C ALA A 248 -11.01 -1.32 10.12
N PHE A 249 -10.66 -1.58 8.87
CA PHE A 249 -9.30 -1.78 8.41
C PHE A 249 -9.06 -1.06 7.10
N VAL A 250 -7.87 -0.49 6.94
CA VAL A 250 -7.55 0.44 5.85
C VAL A 250 -6.37 -0.09 5.02
N GLN A 251 -6.50 -0.10 3.70
CA GLN A 251 -5.48 -0.59 2.77
C GLN A 251 -5.17 0.42 1.67
N SER A 252 -3.91 0.51 1.24
CA SER A 252 -3.53 1.36 0.10
C SER A 252 -3.82 0.65 -1.23
N LEU A 253 -4.22 1.41 -2.25
CA LEU A 253 -4.44 0.83 -3.58
C LEU A 253 -3.11 0.51 -4.29
N ASP A 254 -2.17 1.45 -4.28
CA ASP A 254 -0.89 1.31 -4.99
C ASP A 254 -0.11 0.07 -4.56
N LYS A 255 -0.02 -0.17 -3.24
CA LYS A 255 0.76 -1.28 -2.68
C LYS A 255 0.14 -2.66 -2.88
N ASN A 256 -1.16 -2.72 -3.20
CA ASN A 256 -1.91 -3.97 -3.27
C ASN A 256 -2.42 -4.28 -4.69
N PHE A 257 -2.47 -3.28 -5.57
CA PHE A 257 -3.04 -3.38 -6.92
C PHE A 257 -2.16 -2.76 -8.01
N MET A 258 -0.92 -2.36 -7.71
CA MET A 258 0.04 -1.87 -8.72
C MET A 258 -0.50 -0.67 -9.53
N VAL A 259 -1.21 0.23 -8.85
CA VAL A 259 -1.74 1.48 -9.41
C VAL A 259 -0.99 2.70 -8.86
N PRO A 260 -1.15 3.91 -9.41
CA PRO A 260 -0.53 5.11 -8.86
C PRO A 260 -0.91 5.37 -7.39
N VAL A 261 0.01 5.99 -6.65
CA VAL A 261 -0.21 6.42 -5.26
C VAL A 261 -1.35 7.42 -5.18
N GLY A 262 -2.22 7.28 -4.17
CA GLY A 262 -3.22 8.31 -3.83
C GLY A 262 -4.64 7.82 -3.57
N GLY A 263 -4.88 6.51 -3.58
CA GLY A 263 -6.15 5.91 -3.16
C GLY A 263 -5.98 4.87 -2.06
N ALA A 264 -7.03 4.68 -1.28
CA ALA A 264 -7.12 3.67 -0.24
C ALA A 264 -8.51 3.03 -0.22
N ILE A 265 -8.61 1.88 0.41
CA ILE A 265 -9.86 1.18 0.73
C ILE A 265 -10.05 1.30 2.23
N ILE A 266 -11.23 1.74 2.64
CA ILE A 266 -11.70 1.60 4.02
C ILE A 266 -12.75 0.50 4.01
N ALA A 267 -12.54 -0.52 4.84
CA ALA A 267 -13.43 -1.66 4.93
C ALA A 267 -13.69 -2.05 6.38
N GLY A 268 -14.80 -2.75 6.62
CA GLY A 268 -15.18 -3.20 7.96
C GLY A 268 -16.32 -4.20 7.94
N PHE A 269 -16.69 -4.65 9.14
CA PHE A 269 -17.69 -5.69 9.36
C PHE A 269 -19.08 -5.10 9.65
N ASP A 270 -19.13 -3.90 10.23
CA ASP A 270 -20.37 -3.14 10.44
C ASP A 270 -20.65 -2.21 9.26
N GLU A 271 -21.76 -2.48 8.56
CA GLU A 271 -22.24 -1.69 7.44
C GLU A 271 -22.57 -0.24 7.81
N SER A 272 -23.16 -0.03 8.99
CA SER A 272 -23.63 1.27 9.45
C SER A 272 -22.43 2.18 9.72
N PHE A 273 -21.44 1.67 10.47
CA PHE A 273 -20.20 2.38 10.75
C PHE A 273 -19.41 2.74 9.48
N ILE A 274 -19.23 1.80 8.54
CA ILE A 274 -18.55 2.10 7.27
C ILE A 274 -19.31 3.15 6.44
N THR A 275 -20.64 3.13 6.49
CA THR A 275 -21.48 4.14 5.83
C THR A 275 -21.32 5.52 6.50
N GLU A 276 -21.19 5.57 7.82
CA GLU A 276 -20.93 6.80 8.56
C GLU A 276 -19.57 7.39 8.21
N ILE A 277 -18.50 6.57 8.14
CA ILE A 277 -17.18 7.02 7.67
C ILE A 277 -17.29 7.63 6.27
N SER A 278 -18.03 6.97 5.36
CA SER A 278 -18.26 7.47 4.00
C SER A 278 -18.95 8.84 4.00
N LYS A 279 -20.02 9.00 4.80
CA LYS A 279 -20.75 10.28 4.91
C LYS A 279 -19.94 11.39 5.56
N MET A 280 -18.93 11.05 6.36
CA MET A 280 -18.02 12.02 6.99
C MET A 280 -17.12 12.74 5.98
N TYR A 281 -16.92 12.18 4.78
CA TYR A 281 -16.10 12.81 3.75
C TYR A 281 -16.79 14.06 3.17
N PRO A 282 -16.20 15.26 3.31
CA PRO A 282 -16.84 16.49 2.86
C PRO A 282 -16.66 16.69 1.35
N GLY A 283 -17.76 16.79 0.62
CA GLY A 283 -17.71 17.12 -0.80
C GLY A 283 -17.55 15.92 -1.74
N ARG A 284 -17.15 16.21 -2.97
CA ARG A 284 -16.82 15.20 -3.99
C ARG A 284 -15.35 14.82 -3.91
N ALA A 285 -15.01 13.62 -4.38
CA ALA A 285 -13.63 13.17 -4.53
C ALA A 285 -13.28 12.88 -5.99
N SER A 286 -11.98 12.70 -6.24
CA SER A 286 -11.48 12.27 -7.55
C SER A 286 -11.94 10.85 -7.86
N ALA A 287 -12.36 10.62 -9.10
CA ALA A 287 -12.65 9.27 -9.61
C ALA A 287 -11.41 8.51 -10.07
N SER A 288 -10.23 9.17 -10.17
CA SER A 288 -9.02 8.58 -10.75
C SER A 288 -8.59 7.29 -10.04
N PRO A 289 -8.50 7.22 -8.69
CA PRO A 289 -8.09 5.98 -8.04
C PRO A 289 -9.08 4.83 -8.26
N SER A 290 -10.39 5.14 -8.31
CA SER A 290 -11.43 4.15 -8.60
C SER A 290 -11.38 3.66 -10.05
N LEU A 291 -11.02 4.54 -10.99
CA LEU A 291 -10.81 4.22 -12.40
C LEU A 291 -9.57 3.33 -12.58
N ASP A 292 -8.44 3.71 -11.97
CA ASP A 292 -7.17 2.97 -12.06
C ASP A 292 -7.35 1.53 -11.59
N VAL A 293 -7.94 1.34 -10.40
CA VAL A 293 -8.13 -0.02 -9.87
C VAL A 293 -9.20 -0.82 -10.62
N LEU A 294 -10.24 -0.16 -11.17
CA LEU A 294 -11.23 -0.83 -12.01
C LEU A 294 -10.60 -1.36 -13.29
N ILE A 295 -9.80 -0.54 -13.99
CA ILE A 295 -9.06 -0.95 -15.19
C ILE A 295 -8.15 -2.13 -14.86
N THR A 296 -7.37 -2.03 -13.78
CA THR A 296 -6.45 -3.09 -13.37
C THR A 296 -7.19 -4.40 -13.07
N LEU A 297 -8.29 -4.36 -12.32
CA LEU A 297 -9.04 -5.56 -11.96
C LEU A 297 -9.78 -6.19 -13.14
N LEU A 298 -10.33 -5.37 -14.05
CA LEU A 298 -10.93 -5.86 -15.29
C LEU A 298 -9.88 -6.53 -16.20
N THR A 299 -8.68 -5.98 -16.26
CA THR A 299 -7.60 -6.49 -17.12
C THR A 299 -6.97 -7.75 -16.53
N LEU A 300 -6.77 -7.82 -15.22
CA LEU A 300 -6.21 -9.01 -14.56
C LEU A 300 -7.22 -10.16 -14.45
N GLY A 301 -8.50 -9.83 -14.20
CA GLY A 301 -9.47 -10.79 -13.70
C GLY A 301 -9.07 -11.36 -12.33
N ALA A 302 -9.92 -12.25 -11.81
CA ALA A 302 -9.69 -12.88 -10.52
C ALA A 302 -8.49 -13.84 -10.59
N ASN A 303 -8.33 -14.55 -11.71
CA ASN A 303 -7.26 -15.52 -11.90
C ASN A 303 -5.89 -14.85 -12.07
N GLY A 304 -5.80 -13.75 -12.83
CA GLY A 304 -4.57 -12.96 -12.93
C GLY A 304 -4.14 -12.40 -11.58
N TYR A 305 -5.07 -11.89 -10.77
CA TYR A 305 -4.73 -11.43 -9.42
C TYR A 305 -4.29 -12.56 -8.49
N LYS A 306 -4.97 -13.72 -8.50
CA LYS A 306 -4.56 -14.91 -7.72
C LYS A 306 -3.17 -15.38 -8.12
N LYS A 307 -2.83 -15.33 -9.41
CA LYS A 307 -1.50 -15.65 -9.92
C LYS A 307 -0.44 -14.72 -9.31
N LEU A 308 -0.66 -13.40 -9.32
CA LEU A 308 0.25 -12.44 -8.70
C LEU A 308 0.46 -12.70 -7.19
N LEU A 309 -0.59 -13.09 -6.45
CA LEU A 309 -0.47 -13.46 -5.04
C LEU A 309 0.37 -14.72 -4.82
N ALA A 310 0.19 -15.73 -5.69
CA ALA A 310 0.94 -16.98 -5.63
C ALA A 310 2.42 -16.74 -5.95
N GLU A 311 2.72 -16.00 -7.02
CA GLU A 311 4.07 -15.61 -7.42
C GLU A 311 4.78 -14.82 -6.30
N ARG A 312 4.10 -13.85 -5.68
CA ARG A 312 4.65 -13.12 -4.52
C ARG A 312 5.07 -14.07 -3.38
N LYS A 313 4.25 -15.07 -3.07
CA LYS A 313 4.55 -16.05 -2.01
C LYS A 313 5.73 -16.94 -2.38
N GLU A 314 5.82 -17.39 -3.63
CA GLU A 314 6.97 -18.15 -4.14
C GLU A 314 8.26 -17.31 -4.07
N LEU A 315 8.20 -16.08 -4.56
CA LEU A 315 9.35 -15.16 -4.60
C LEU A 315 9.77 -14.67 -3.20
N TYR A 316 8.86 -14.66 -2.22
CA TYR A 316 9.24 -14.47 -0.82
C TYR A 316 10.18 -15.57 -0.35
N GLY A 317 9.86 -16.84 -0.65
CA GLY A 317 10.72 -17.99 -0.31
C GLY A 317 12.08 -17.92 -1.03
N HIS A 318 12.07 -17.57 -2.31
CA HIS A 318 13.30 -17.40 -3.09
C HIS A 318 14.17 -16.26 -2.56
N LEU A 319 13.58 -15.09 -2.26
CA LEU A 319 14.29 -13.95 -1.66
C LEU A 319 14.90 -14.32 -0.31
N ALA A 320 14.16 -15.05 0.54
CA ALA A 320 14.68 -15.50 1.84
C ALA A 320 15.89 -16.43 1.69
N GLN A 321 15.85 -17.37 0.75
CA GLN A 321 16.97 -18.27 0.45
C GLN A 321 18.20 -17.51 -0.04
N GLU A 322 18.03 -16.65 -1.05
CA GLU A 322 19.15 -15.88 -1.62
C GLU A 322 19.75 -14.90 -0.59
N LEU A 323 18.90 -14.25 0.21
CA LEU A 323 19.35 -13.32 1.24
C LEU A 323 20.06 -14.04 2.40
N SER A 324 19.60 -15.24 2.79
CA SER A 324 20.28 -16.09 3.78
C SER A 324 21.67 -16.53 3.29
N ALA A 325 21.76 -17.05 2.06
CA ALA A 325 23.03 -17.46 1.47
C ALA A 325 24.00 -16.28 1.31
N LEU A 326 23.49 -15.09 0.98
CA LEU A 326 24.30 -13.87 0.95
C LEU A 326 24.78 -13.49 2.36
N ALA A 327 23.89 -13.50 3.35
CA ALA A 327 24.22 -13.17 4.73
C ALA A 327 25.36 -14.06 5.25
N GLU A 328 25.25 -15.38 5.08
CA GLU A 328 26.25 -16.36 5.51
C GLU A 328 27.63 -16.08 4.88
N ARG A 329 27.69 -15.76 3.57
CA ARG A 329 28.96 -15.40 2.89
C ARG A 329 29.64 -14.17 3.48
N HIS A 330 28.87 -13.26 4.06
CA HIS A 330 29.37 -12.04 4.69
C HIS A 330 29.53 -12.17 6.21
N GLY A 331 29.26 -13.34 6.79
CA GLY A 331 29.29 -13.55 8.25
C GLY A 331 28.16 -12.83 8.98
N GLU A 332 27.05 -12.61 8.29
CA GLU A 332 25.79 -12.10 8.81
C GLU A 332 24.77 -13.25 8.84
N ARG A 333 23.55 -12.96 9.33
CA ARG A 333 22.44 -13.92 9.32
C ARG A 333 21.14 -13.27 8.87
N LEU A 334 20.24 -14.08 8.33
CA LEU A 334 18.85 -13.68 8.18
C LEU A 334 18.18 -13.71 9.56
N LEU A 335 17.50 -12.63 9.94
CA LEU A 335 16.73 -12.59 11.18
C LEU A 335 15.53 -13.54 11.08
N HIS A 336 15.27 -14.29 12.15
CA HIS A 336 14.21 -15.28 12.17
C HIS A 336 12.85 -14.63 12.49
N THR A 337 12.17 -14.16 11.43
CA THR A 337 10.88 -13.46 11.55
C THR A 337 9.73 -14.18 10.83
N PRO A 338 9.38 -15.43 11.22
CA PRO A 338 8.39 -16.26 10.52
C PRO A 338 6.98 -15.68 10.48
N HIS A 339 6.64 -14.77 11.40
CA HIS A 339 5.32 -14.13 11.44
C HIS A 339 5.21 -12.94 10.47
N ASN A 340 6.29 -12.44 9.88
CA ASN A 340 6.23 -11.42 8.83
C ASN A 340 6.19 -12.04 7.41
N PRO A 341 5.04 -12.00 6.69
CA PRO A 341 4.87 -12.71 5.42
C PRO A 341 5.35 -11.94 4.18
N ILE A 342 5.87 -10.73 4.36
CA ILE A 342 6.19 -9.80 3.26
C ILE A 342 7.63 -9.30 3.36
N SER A 343 8.02 -8.79 4.54
CA SER A 343 9.33 -8.21 4.80
C SER A 343 10.27 -9.21 5.44
N LEU A 344 11.55 -9.12 5.08
CA LEU A 344 12.68 -9.84 5.65
C LEU A 344 13.69 -8.83 6.20
N ALA A 345 14.58 -9.29 7.08
CA ALA A 345 15.68 -8.49 7.60
C ALA A 345 16.96 -9.33 7.70
N MET A 346 18.08 -8.79 7.23
CA MET A 346 19.42 -9.38 7.33
C MET A 346 20.25 -8.55 8.32
N SER A 347 20.96 -9.19 9.24
CA SER A 347 21.84 -8.48 10.17
C SER A 347 22.98 -7.74 9.45
N LEU A 348 23.47 -6.68 10.07
CA LEU A 348 24.64 -5.91 9.64
C LEU A 348 25.64 -5.77 10.81
N THR A 349 25.69 -6.78 11.69
CA THR A 349 26.47 -6.75 12.93
C THR A 349 27.96 -6.68 12.62
N ARG A 350 28.42 -7.51 11.70
CA ARG A 350 29.83 -7.53 11.27
C ARG A 350 30.16 -6.22 10.55
N LEU A 351 29.25 -5.68 9.74
CA LEU A 351 29.50 -4.39 9.10
C LEU A 351 29.69 -3.27 10.14
N GLN A 352 28.87 -3.26 11.20
CA GLN A 352 28.97 -2.29 12.28
C GLN A 352 30.29 -2.38 13.04
N THR A 353 30.81 -3.58 13.29
CA THR A 353 32.11 -3.73 13.98
C THR A 353 33.28 -3.15 13.18
N HIS A 354 33.15 -3.05 11.85
CA HIS A 354 34.19 -2.42 11.01
C HIS A 354 34.08 -0.89 11.04
N SER A 355 32.87 -0.34 10.98
CA SER A 355 32.62 1.09 11.12
C SER A 355 31.12 1.38 11.30
N ALA A 356 30.76 2.19 12.30
CA ALA A 356 29.39 2.67 12.47
C ALA A 356 28.91 3.49 11.26
N ALA A 357 29.81 4.21 10.58
CA ALA A 357 29.49 4.97 9.37
C ALA A 357 29.19 4.06 8.16
N ALA A 358 29.76 2.84 8.13
CA ALA A 358 29.58 1.91 7.02
C ALA A 358 28.12 1.42 6.89
N VAL A 359 27.40 1.30 8.00
CA VAL A 359 25.97 0.93 7.99
C VAL A 359 25.16 2.00 7.26
N THR A 360 25.33 3.28 7.61
CA THR A 360 24.62 4.38 6.95
C THR A 360 25.05 4.54 5.48
N GLN A 361 26.34 4.35 5.19
CA GLN A 361 26.89 4.40 3.83
C GLN A 361 26.34 3.29 2.92
N LEU A 362 26.07 2.09 3.45
CA LEU A 362 25.47 1.00 2.67
C LEU A 362 24.15 1.42 2.02
N GLY A 363 23.31 2.18 2.73
CA GLY A 363 22.04 2.67 2.20
C GLY A 363 22.23 3.56 0.96
N SER A 364 23.16 4.51 1.00
CA SER A 364 23.44 5.39 -0.14
C SER A 364 24.13 4.64 -1.29
N MET A 365 24.98 3.65 -0.99
CA MET A 365 25.63 2.82 -2.00
C MET A 365 24.64 1.93 -2.77
N LEU A 366 23.61 1.42 -2.10
CA LEU A 366 22.53 0.67 -2.73
C LEU A 366 21.68 1.58 -3.62
N PHE A 367 21.31 2.75 -3.12
CA PHE A 367 20.52 3.73 -3.87
C PHE A 367 21.24 4.20 -5.15
N THR A 368 22.52 4.55 -5.05
CA THR A 368 23.37 4.94 -6.22
C THR A 368 23.53 3.83 -7.24
N ARG A 369 23.41 2.56 -6.80
CA ARG A 369 23.41 1.37 -7.68
C ARG A 369 22.01 0.96 -8.12
N GLN A 370 21.04 1.85 -8.02
CA GLN A 370 19.66 1.65 -8.47
C GLN A 370 18.94 0.51 -7.74
N VAL A 371 19.24 0.31 -6.46
CA VAL A 371 18.44 -0.54 -5.57
C VAL A 371 17.51 0.36 -4.78
N SER A 372 16.23 0.36 -5.12
CA SER A 372 15.18 1.06 -4.36
C SER A 372 14.50 0.11 -3.37
N GLY A 373 13.87 0.64 -2.33
CA GLY A 373 13.10 -0.14 -1.36
C GLY A 373 13.93 -0.92 -0.32
N ALA A 374 15.23 -1.12 -0.54
CA ALA A 374 16.13 -1.62 0.48
C ALA A 374 16.33 -0.57 1.58
N ARG A 375 16.00 -0.93 2.82
CA ARG A 375 16.08 -0.01 3.96
C ARG A 375 17.17 -0.46 4.90
N VAL A 376 18.17 0.38 5.14
CA VAL A 376 19.19 0.12 6.16
C VAL A 376 18.78 0.80 7.46
N VAL A 377 18.82 0.08 8.56
CA VAL A 377 18.41 0.54 9.89
C VAL A 377 19.63 0.50 10.82
N PRO A 378 20.23 1.67 11.11
CA PRO A 378 21.28 1.79 12.12
C PRO A 378 20.69 1.81 13.55
N LEU A 379 21.55 1.59 14.54
CA LEU A 379 21.17 1.68 15.97
C LEU A 379 21.14 3.13 16.46
N GLY A 380 20.34 3.40 17.48
CA GLY A 380 20.40 4.65 18.25
C GLY A 380 19.98 5.92 17.50
N VAL A 381 19.32 5.79 16.34
CA VAL A 381 18.80 6.96 15.60
C VAL A 381 17.67 7.59 16.42
N GLU A 382 17.81 8.86 16.77
CA GLU A 382 16.71 9.64 17.35
C GLU A 382 16.02 10.47 16.27
N GLN A 383 14.68 10.47 16.30
CA GLN A 383 13.89 11.27 15.38
C GLN A 383 12.63 11.79 16.08
N THR A 384 12.41 13.10 16.02
CA THR A 384 11.15 13.70 16.47
C THR A 384 10.17 13.79 15.30
N VAL A 385 8.95 13.29 15.50
CA VAL A 385 7.84 13.37 14.55
C VAL A 385 6.60 13.87 15.26
N SER A 386 6.05 15.01 14.81
CA SER A 386 4.85 15.62 15.39
C SER A 386 4.91 15.83 16.92
N GLY A 387 6.09 16.16 17.45
CA GLY A 387 6.30 16.41 18.89
C GLY A 387 6.67 15.19 19.73
N HIS A 388 6.57 13.97 19.20
CA HIS A 388 7.04 12.76 19.88
C HIS A 388 8.45 12.40 19.41
N THR A 389 9.37 12.17 20.34
CA THR A 389 10.75 11.74 20.05
C THR A 389 10.86 10.23 20.14
N PHE A 390 11.19 9.60 19.02
CA PHE A 390 11.45 8.17 18.94
C PHE A 390 12.94 7.90 19.08
N ARG A 391 13.33 7.06 20.03
CA ARG A 391 14.68 6.48 20.09
C ARG A 391 14.70 5.21 19.27
N GLY A 392 15.85 4.88 18.68
CA GLY A 392 15.95 3.74 17.76
C GLY A 392 14.97 3.84 16.58
N PHE A 393 14.71 5.07 16.10
CA PHE A 393 13.79 5.33 14.99
C PHE A 393 14.12 4.43 13.79
N MET A 394 13.08 3.98 13.09
CA MET A 394 13.10 2.94 12.05
C MET A 394 13.17 1.49 12.56
N SER A 395 13.65 1.25 13.78
CA SER A 395 13.80 -0.11 14.33
C SER A 395 12.59 -0.66 15.07
N HIS A 396 11.60 0.20 15.34
CA HIS A 396 10.35 -0.13 16.05
C HIS A 396 10.53 -0.50 17.53
N THR A 397 11.69 -0.15 18.11
CA THR A 397 11.99 -0.22 19.54
C THR A 397 13.14 0.73 19.85
N ASP A 398 13.25 1.18 21.10
CA ASP A 398 14.33 2.05 21.54
C ASP A 398 15.74 1.45 21.35
N ALA A 399 15.87 0.12 21.51
CA ALA A 399 17.16 -0.56 21.54
C ALA A 399 17.10 -1.96 20.90
N TYR A 400 17.01 -2.02 19.57
CA TYR A 400 17.09 -3.30 18.85
C TYR A 400 18.52 -3.88 18.91
N PRO A 401 18.73 -5.21 18.99
CA PRO A 401 20.05 -5.79 19.28
C PRO A 401 21.15 -5.56 18.25
N CYS A 402 20.80 -5.34 16.98
CA CYS A 402 21.77 -5.16 15.90
C CYS A 402 21.22 -4.29 14.77
N PRO A 403 22.06 -3.59 13.98
CA PRO A 403 21.61 -2.95 12.76
C PRO A 403 21.25 -4.01 11.72
N TYR A 404 20.37 -3.67 10.79
CA TYR A 404 19.90 -4.61 9.78
C TYR A 404 19.52 -3.92 8.47
N LEU A 405 19.37 -4.74 7.43
CA LEU A 405 18.86 -4.34 6.12
C LEU A 405 17.53 -5.04 5.86
N ASN A 406 16.50 -4.29 5.49
CA ASN A 406 15.24 -4.83 4.99
C ASN A 406 15.25 -5.03 3.49
N ALA A 407 14.62 -6.13 3.07
CA ALA A 407 14.13 -6.38 1.73
C ALA A 407 12.73 -7.00 1.85
N ALA A 408 11.88 -6.86 0.82
CA ALA A 408 10.52 -7.37 0.87
C ALA A 408 10.10 -7.99 -0.47
N SER A 409 9.26 -9.03 -0.39
CA SER A 409 8.56 -9.59 -1.54
C SER A 409 7.12 -9.08 -1.55
N ALA A 410 6.94 -7.92 -2.20
CA ALA A 410 5.65 -7.31 -2.49
C ALA A 410 5.11 -7.75 -3.86
N ILE A 411 3.81 -7.62 -4.07
CA ILE A 411 3.10 -8.05 -5.27
C ILE A 411 3.68 -7.35 -6.52
N GLY A 412 3.95 -8.13 -7.56
CA GLY A 412 4.59 -7.66 -8.78
C GLY A 412 6.13 -7.68 -8.77
N ILE A 413 6.77 -8.09 -7.67
CA ILE A 413 8.22 -8.36 -7.68
C ILE A 413 8.55 -9.48 -8.68
N THR A 414 9.72 -9.39 -9.31
CA THR A 414 10.21 -10.38 -10.27
C THR A 414 11.46 -11.11 -9.76
N ARG A 415 11.81 -12.24 -10.40
CA ARG A 415 13.08 -12.94 -10.14
C ARG A 415 14.30 -12.09 -10.48
N ASP A 416 14.19 -11.23 -11.49
CA ASP A 416 15.27 -10.33 -11.91
C ASP A 416 15.52 -9.24 -10.87
N ASP A 417 14.46 -8.72 -10.23
CA ASP A 417 14.60 -7.78 -9.11
C ASP A 417 15.42 -8.39 -7.97
N ILE A 418 15.11 -9.63 -7.59
CA ILE A 418 15.83 -10.37 -6.54
C ILE A 418 17.29 -10.57 -6.96
N THR A 419 17.52 -11.09 -8.18
CA THR A 419 18.86 -11.39 -8.69
C THR A 419 19.75 -10.14 -8.73
N LEU A 420 19.21 -9.02 -9.24
CA LEU A 420 19.93 -7.75 -9.31
C LEU A 420 20.19 -7.16 -7.92
N CYS A 421 19.21 -7.24 -7.02
CA CYS A 421 19.35 -6.78 -5.63
C CYS A 421 20.49 -7.52 -4.92
N ILE A 422 20.48 -8.86 -4.96
CA ILE A 422 21.49 -9.71 -4.31
C ILE A 422 22.89 -9.44 -4.89
N LYS A 423 23.01 -9.37 -6.23
CA LYS A 423 24.27 -9.05 -6.90
C LYS A 423 24.83 -7.67 -6.52
N ARG A 424 23.97 -6.66 -6.41
CA ARG A 424 24.37 -5.29 -6.07
C ARG A 424 24.71 -5.18 -4.58
N LEU A 425 23.93 -5.82 -3.71
CA LEU A 425 24.19 -5.88 -2.28
C LEU A 425 25.53 -6.57 -1.97
N ASP A 426 25.80 -7.71 -2.61
CA ASP A 426 27.10 -8.40 -2.48
C ASP A 426 28.28 -7.48 -2.84
N LYS A 427 28.17 -6.73 -3.95
CA LYS A 427 29.20 -5.77 -4.35
C LYS A 427 29.38 -4.64 -3.35
N CYS A 428 28.30 -4.11 -2.79
CA CYS A 428 28.39 -3.05 -1.77
C CYS A 428 29.08 -3.56 -0.50
N LEU A 429 28.67 -4.73 0.00
CA LEU A 429 29.24 -5.33 1.20
C LEU A 429 30.74 -5.62 1.02
N LYS A 430 31.15 -6.17 -0.13
CA LYS A 430 32.57 -6.40 -0.46
C LYS A 430 33.41 -5.13 -0.53
N SER A 431 32.82 -4.00 -0.92
CA SER A 431 33.53 -2.71 -0.97
C SER A 431 33.76 -2.18 0.43
N LEU A 432 32.70 -2.16 1.24
CA LEU A 432 32.76 -1.65 2.62
C LEU A 432 33.66 -2.50 3.52
N SER A 433 33.75 -3.81 3.26
CA SER A 433 34.69 -4.68 3.98
C SER A 433 36.16 -4.42 3.62
N LYS A 434 36.46 -3.79 2.48
CA LYS A 434 37.83 -3.48 2.02
C LYS A 434 38.31 -2.07 2.39
N GLU A 435 37.38 -1.15 2.68
CA GLU A 435 37.68 0.26 2.99
C GLU A 435 38.02 0.49 4.47
N ALA A 436 38.05 -0.55 5.32
CA ALA A 436 38.52 -0.43 6.70
C ALA A 436 40.04 -0.15 6.75
N PRO A 437 40.53 0.75 7.61
CA PRO A 437 41.94 1.12 7.62
C PRO A 437 42.80 -0.07 8.04
N ALA A 438 43.77 -0.42 7.20
CA ALA A 438 45.00 -1.02 7.71
C ALA A 438 45.57 -0.03 8.73
N GLU A 439 45.77 -0.47 9.97
CA GLU A 439 46.53 0.27 10.97
C GLU A 439 47.83 0.77 10.31
N LYS A 440 47.93 2.07 10.07
CA LYS A 440 49.21 2.68 9.79
C LYS A 440 49.99 2.59 11.09
N SER A 441 50.91 1.63 11.16
CA SER A 441 51.96 1.61 12.15
C SER A 441 52.72 2.94 12.07
N GLU A 442 52.47 3.82 13.03
CA GLU A 442 53.36 4.94 13.31
C GLU A 442 54.71 4.36 13.76
N SER A 443 55.70 4.42 12.88
CA SER A 443 57.11 4.38 13.26
C SER A 443 57.89 5.34 12.37
N GLY A 444 57.98 6.58 12.82
CA GLY A 444 58.77 7.64 12.20
C GLY A 444 58.98 8.74 13.21
N SER A 445 59.99 8.56 14.07
CA SER A 445 60.47 9.54 15.05
C SER A 445 60.81 10.89 14.40
N PRO A 446 60.62 12.02 15.10
CA PRO A 446 60.96 13.35 14.61
C PRO A 446 62.48 13.55 14.66
N ALA A 447 63.08 13.99 13.55
CA ALA A 447 64.42 14.56 13.54
C ALA A 447 64.28 16.08 13.54
N GLU A 448 64.77 16.70 14.61
CA GLU A 448 65.12 18.11 14.69
C GLU A 448 66.34 18.39 13.77
N ASP A 449 66.30 19.50 13.04
CA ASP A 449 67.37 20.52 13.00
C ASP A 449 67.00 21.61 11.96
N VAL A 450 66.71 22.85 12.38
CA VAL A 450 67.61 24.03 12.50
C VAL A 450 67.39 25.02 11.34
N ASP A 451 66.74 26.12 11.71
CA ASP A 451 67.04 27.53 11.39
C ASP A 451 67.78 27.85 10.08
N ASP A 452 67.17 28.66 9.20
CA ASP A 452 67.84 29.89 8.75
C ASP A 452 66.84 30.95 8.27
N GLN A 453 67.12 32.17 8.69
CA GLN A 453 66.42 33.40 8.39
C GLN A 453 66.75 33.85 6.97
N THR A 454 65.82 34.51 6.27
CA THR A 454 65.96 35.92 5.85
C THR A 454 64.88 36.35 4.85
N VAL A 455 64.32 37.52 5.16
CA VAL A 455 63.40 38.37 4.39
C VAL A 455 64.23 39.16 3.35
N PRO A 456 63.67 39.56 2.20
CA PRO A 456 63.11 40.91 2.10
C PRO A 456 61.61 40.96 1.73
#